data_AF-A0A2T0VZ33-F1
#
_entry.id   AF-A0A2T0VZ33-F1
#
_cell.length_a   1.000
_cell.length_b   1.000
_cell.length_c   1.000
_cell.angle_alpha   90.00
_cell.angle_beta   90.00
_cell.angle_gamma   90.00
#
_symmetry.space_group_name_H-M   'P 1'
#
loop_
_entity.id
_entity.type
_entity.pdbx_description
1 polymer ?
#
loop_
_entity_poly.entity_id
_entity_poly.type
_entity_poly.pdbx_seq_one_letter_code
_entity_poly.pdbx_strand_id
1 'polypeptide(L)'
;MNEILVPLAAADLIDRIALLQLQIENDATGCQNGAARRQKNLLDRLAHRVLPDDVDLHRMRLHLYEARCDLYAIEEDLRACDERAEFGVPFVALTRAFLASRDALEDAKAELRDHLSKPLLINEEYVQTQGRNDV
;
A
#
# COMPACT_ATOMS: atom_id res chain seq x y z
N MET A 1 0.67 -24.96 -11.60
CA MET A 1 -0.21 -23.97 -10.94
C MET A 1 -0.53 -22.94 -12.00
N ASN A 2 -1.81 -22.73 -12.35
CA ASN A 2 -2.15 -21.77 -13.40
C ASN A 2 -2.01 -20.35 -12.85
N GLU A 3 -1.26 -19.51 -13.55
CA GLU A 3 -1.16 -18.08 -13.23
C GLU A 3 -2.47 -17.39 -13.62
N ILE A 4 -3.08 -16.69 -12.66
CA ILE A 4 -4.27 -15.88 -12.90
C ILE A 4 -3.81 -14.43 -13.00
N LEU A 5 -4.03 -13.81 -14.16
CA LEU A 5 -3.74 -12.40 -14.39
C LEU A 5 -4.96 -11.56 -14.02
N VAL A 6 -4.78 -10.62 -13.10
CA VAL A 6 -5.82 -9.69 -12.66
C VAL A 6 -5.31 -8.27 -12.83
N PRO A 7 -6.05 -7.37 -13.49
CA PRO A 7 -5.73 -5.94 -13.51
C PRO A 7 -5.65 -5.39 -12.08
N LEU A 8 -4.58 -4.66 -11.78
CA LEU A 8 -4.34 -4.10 -10.45
C LEU A 8 -3.98 -2.62 -10.60
N ALA A 9 -4.61 -1.74 -9.83
CA ALA A 9 -4.25 -0.33 -9.83
C ALA A 9 -2.86 -0.14 -9.20
N ALA A 10 -2.16 0.93 -9.59
CA ALA A 10 -0.84 1.24 -9.07
C ALA A 10 -0.86 1.49 -7.54
N ALA A 11 -1.92 2.14 -7.02
CA ALA A 11 -2.11 2.33 -5.58
C ALA A 11 -2.29 0.99 -4.84
N ASP A 12 -3.05 0.04 -5.41
CA ASP A 12 -3.25 -1.28 -4.81
C ASP A 12 -1.97 -2.14 -4.83
N LEU A 13 -1.09 -1.95 -5.83
CA LEU A 13 0.24 -2.56 -5.86
C LEU A 13 1.09 -2.08 -4.67
N ILE A 14 1.13 -0.76 -4.45
CA ILE A 14 1.85 -0.15 -3.32
C ILE A 14 1.28 -0.66 -1.99
N ASP A 15 -0.05 -0.67 -1.87
CA ASP A 15 -0.73 -1.12 -0.67
C ASP A 15 -0.44 -2.59 -0.34
N ARG A 16 -0.35 -3.44 -1.37
CA ARG A 16 0.03 -4.85 -1.19
C ARG A 16 1.50 -5.02 -0.81
N ILE A 17 2.40 -4.19 -1.32
CA ILE A 17 3.81 -4.18 -0.91
C ILE A 17 3.92 -3.80 0.57
N ALA A 18 3.18 -2.77 1.01
CA ALA A 18 3.14 -2.31 2.39
C ALA A 18 2.62 -3.40 3.35
N LEU A 19 1.53 -4.09 2.98
CA LEU A 19 1.01 -5.22 3.76
C LEU A 19 2.04 -6.34 3.90
N LEU A 20 2.67 -6.74 2.79
CA LEU A 20 3.69 -7.79 2.80
C LEU A 20 4.90 -7.39 3.64
N GLN A 21 5.31 -6.12 3.62
CA GLN A 21 6.37 -5.61 4.49
C GLN A 21 6.00 -5.80 5.96
N LEU A 22 4.80 -5.35 6.35
CA LEU A 22 4.30 -5.45 7.72
C LEU A 22 4.24 -6.91 8.20
N GLN A 23 3.73 -7.81 7.36
CA GLN A 23 3.70 -9.25 7.64
C GLN A 23 5.11 -9.80 7.88
N ILE A 24 6.07 -9.45 7.03
CA ILE A 24 7.47 -9.91 7.15
C ILE A 24 8.12 -9.44 8.44
N GLU A 25 7.79 -8.24 8.90
CA GLU A 25 8.34 -7.65 10.13
C GLU A 25 7.71 -8.25 11.40
N ASN A 26 6.41 -8.55 11.38
CA ASN A 26 5.68 -9.04 12.55
C ASN A 26 5.70 -10.58 12.70
N ASP A 27 5.99 -11.36 11.66
CA ASP A 27 6.07 -12.83 11.74
C ASP A 27 7.41 -13.33 12.30
N ALA A 28 7.42 -13.69 13.60
CA ALA A 28 8.59 -14.18 14.34
C ALA A 28 9.06 -15.60 13.97
N THR A 29 8.22 -16.45 13.35
CA THR A 29 8.52 -17.89 13.13
C THR A 29 9.23 -18.20 11.81
N GLY A 30 9.45 -17.23 10.91
CA GLY A 30 10.39 -17.32 9.79
C GLY A 30 10.02 -18.25 8.61
N CYS A 31 9.33 -19.37 8.83
CA CYS A 31 8.98 -20.32 7.75
C CYS A 31 7.83 -19.81 6.85
N GLN A 32 6.85 -19.11 7.40
CA GLN A 32 5.75 -18.49 6.64
C GLN A 32 6.22 -17.30 5.78
N ASN A 33 7.34 -16.67 6.16
CA ASN A 33 7.90 -15.52 5.48
C ASN A 33 8.55 -15.83 4.12
N GLY A 34 8.85 -17.09 3.80
CA GLY A 34 9.51 -17.43 2.54
C GLY A 34 8.67 -17.06 1.31
N ALA A 35 7.36 -17.29 1.36
CA ALA A 35 6.44 -16.92 0.29
C ALA A 35 6.23 -15.39 0.23
N ALA A 36 5.97 -14.77 1.39
CA ALA A 36 5.77 -13.32 1.51
C ALA A 36 6.99 -12.52 1.00
N ARG A 37 8.21 -12.92 1.38
CA ARG A 37 9.46 -12.30 0.88
C ARG A 37 9.62 -12.45 -0.62
N ARG A 38 9.36 -13.64 -1.18
CA ARG A 38 9.44 -13.86 -2.64
C ARG A 38 8.42 -13.00 -3.38
N GLN A 39 7.19 -12.94 -2.88
CA GLN A 39 6.13 -12.13 -3.47
C GLN A 39 6.45 -10.64 -3.36
N LYS A 40 6.87 -10.16 -2.18
CA LYS A 40 7.27 -8.76 -1.99
C LYS A 40 8.39 -8.37 -2.93
N ASN A 41 9.45 -9.17 -3.03
CA ASN A 41 10.56 -8.92 -3.95
C ASN A 41 10.11 -8.84 -5.42
N LEU A 42 9.12 -9.64 -5.83
CA LEU A 42 8.55 -9.56 -7.17
C LEU A 42 7.78 -8.25 -7.38
N LEU A 43 6.92 -7.89 -6.42
CA LEU A 43 6.13 -6.65 -6.49
C LEU A 43 7.00 -5.40 -6.41
N ASP A 44 8.05 -5.41 -5.58
CA ASP A 44 9.02 -4.33 -5.49
C ASP A 44 9.72 -4.11 -6.85
N ARG A 45 10.21 -5.18 -7.50
CA ARG A 45 10.82 -5.06 -8.84
C ARG A 45 9.85 -4.51 -9.88
N LEU A 46 8.58 -4.92 -9.81
CA LEU A 46 7.53 -4.39 -10.68
C LEU A 46 7.32 -2.89 -10.41
N ALA A 47 7.16 -2.51 -9.14
CA ALA A 47 6.97 -1.12 -8.72
C ALA A 47 8.12 -0.22 -9.18
N HIS A 48 9.38 -0.64 -9.01
CA HIS A 48 10.55 0.11 -9.48
C HIS A 48 10.57 0.32 -11.00
N ARG A 49 9.91 -0.55 -11.77
CA ARG A 49 9.86 -0.45 -13.24
C ARG A 49 8.71 0.43 -13.75
N VAL A 50 7.58 0.46 -13.04
CA VAL A 50 6.32 1.04 -13.54
C VAL A 50 5.89 2.31 -12.82
N LEU A 51 6.35 2.54 -11.59
CA LEU A 51 6.00 3.73 -10.82
C LEU A 51 7.02 4.86 -11.09
N PRO A 52 6.59 6.12 -11.05
CA PRO A 52 7.51 7.25 -11.13
C PRO A 52 8.41 7.29 -9.90
N ASP A 53 9.63 7.78 -10.08
CA ASP A 53 10.54 8.10 -8.98
C ASP A 53 10.29 9.55 -8.55
N ASP A 54 9.37 9.71 -7.60
CA ASP A 54 8.89 11.02 -7.13
C ASP A 54 8.91 11.11 -5.59
N VAL A 55 9.25 12.30 -5.09
CA VAL A 55 9.40 12.57 -3.65
C VAL A 55 8.04 12.54 -2.94
N ASP A 56 6.99 13.08 -3.56
CA ASP A 56 5.65 13.03 -2.97
C ASP A 56 5.16 11.58 -2.91
N LEU A 57 5.37 10.79 -3.97
CA LEU A 57 5.04 9.37 -3.95
C LEU A 57 5.78 8.62 -2.83
N HIS A 58 7.07 8.91 -2.61
CA HIS A 58 7.81 8.31 -1.49
C HIS A 58 7.21 8.65 -0.13
N ARG A 59 6.86 9.93 0.10
CA ARG A 59 6.18 10.38 1.33
C ARG A 59 4.84 9.66 1.52
N MET A 60 4.03 9.57 0.47
CA MET A 60 2.72 8.93 0.53
C MET A 60 2.82 7.43 0.80
N ARG A 61 3.85 6.76 0.26
CA ARG A 61 4.15 5.36 0.57
C ARG A 61 4.49 5.15 2.04
N LEU A 62 5.26 6.06 2.64
CA LEU A 62 5.58 6.02 4.06
C LEU A 62 4.32 6.24 4.90
N HIS A 63 3.53 7.27 4.58
CA HIS A 63 2.27 7.56 5.28
C HIS A 63 1.28 6.38 5.23
N LEU A 64 1.13 5.74 4.05
CA LEU A 64 0.31 4.52 3.92
C LEU A 64 0.81 3.40 4.83
N TYR A 65 2.13 3.22 4.91
CA TYR A 65 2.73 2.19 5.73
C TYR A 65 2.53 2.46 7.23
N GLU A 66 2.69 3.71 7.67
CA GLU A 66 2.38 4.14 9.03
C GLU A 66 0.91 3.88 9.41
N ALA A 67 -0.04 4.25 8.54
CA ALA A 67 -1.45 3.97 8.75
C ALA A 67 -1.75 2.46 8.86
N ARG A 68 -1.03 1.61 8.11
CA ARG A 68 -1.13 0.15 8.26
C ARG A 68 -0.58 -0.33 9.60
N CYS A 69 0.54 0.20 10.06
CA CYS A 69 1.11 -0.14 11.36
C CYS A 69 0.15 0.23 12.50
N ASP A 70 -0.45 1.42 12.44
CA ASP A 70 -1.43 1.87 13.43
C ASP A 70 -2.67 0.98 13.46
N LEU A 71 -3.21 0.64 12.28
CA LEU A 71 -4.35 -0.28 12.18
C LEU A 71 -4.00 -1.67 12.76
N TYR A 72 -2.83 -2.20 12.41
CA TYR A 72 -2.37 -3.49 12.88
C TYR A 72 -2.19 -3.53 14.41
N ALA A 73 -1.64 -2.47 15.01
CA ALA A 73 -1.51 -2.38 16.46
C ALA A 73 -2.87 -2.44 17.17
N ILE A 74 -3.89 -1.75 16.63
CA ILE A 74 -5.24 -1.79 17.18
C ILE A 74 -5.87 -3.18 16.98
N GLU A 75 -5.62 -3.84 15.85
CA GLU A 75 -6.08 -5.21 15.61
C GLU A 75 -5.46 -6.22 16.59
N GLU A 76 -4.17 -6.06 16.93
CA GLU A 76 -3.52 -6.86 17.97
C GLU A 76 -4.17 -6.64 19.34
N ASP A 77 -4.42 -5.38 19.74
CA ASP A 77 -5.09 -5.08 21.00
C ASP A 77 -6.52 -5.65 21.06
N LEU A 78 -7.25 -5.59 19.94
CA LEU A 78 -8.58 -6.21 19.81
C LEU A 78 -8.50 -7.74 19.92
N ARG A 79 -7.49 -8.37 19.31
CA ARG A 79 -7.27 -9.82 19.43
C ARG A 79 -6.92 -10.22 20.86
N ALA A 80 -6.12 -9.42 21.55
CA ALA A 80 -5.80 -9.65 22.95
C ALA A 80 -7.06 -9.54 23.85
N CYS A 81 -7.99 -8.64 23.56
CA CYS A 81 -9.30 -8.60 24.23
C CYS A 81 -10.12 -9.86 23.95
N ASP A 82 -10.15 -10.35 22.70
CA ASP A 82 -10.86 -11.56 22.31
C ASP A 82 -10.31 -12.81 23.01
N GLU A 83 -8.98 -12.96 23.05
CA GLU A 83 -8.30 -14.06 23.78
C GLU A 83 -8.62 -14.11 25.27
N ARG A 84 -8.84 -12.94 25.89
CA ARG A 84 -9.26 -12.82 27.29
C ARG A 84 -10.77 -12.82 27.49
N ALA A 85 -11.55 -12.83 26.41
CA ALA A 85 -13.01 -12.64 26.41
C ALA A 85 -13.47 -11.33 27.11
N GLU A 86 -12.69 -10.26 26.98
CA GLU A 86 -12.94 -8.96 27.63
C GLU A 86 -13.62 -7.97 26.67
N PHE A 87 -14.94 -7.95 26.65
CA PHE A 87 -15.75 -7.10 25.74
C PHE A 87 -16.33 -5.85 26.40
N GLY A 88 -15.62 -5.30 27.38
CA GLY A 88 -16.06 -4.13 28.17
C GLY A 88 -15.80 -2.78 27.48
N VAL A 89 -15.78 -1.72 28.29
CA VAL A 89 -15.50 -0.34 27.83
C VAL A 89 -14.21 -0.23 27.00
N PRO A 90 -13.08 -0.89 27.37
CA PRO A 90 -11.86 -0.84 26.57
C PRO A 90 -12.05 -1.40 25.15
N PHE A 91 -12.75 -2.53 25.01
CA PHE A 91 -13.05 -3.14 23.71
C PHE A 91 -13.88 -2.21 22.82
N VAL A 92 -14.88 -1.53 23.39
CA VAL A 92 -15.70 -0.55 22.66
C VAL A 92 -14.84 0.64 22.20
N ALA A 93 -13.92 1.12 23.03
CA ALA A 93 -13.01 2.19 22.67
C ALA A 93 -12.06 1.77 21.53
N LEU A 94 -11.45 0.58 21.63
CA LEU A 94 -10.59 0.00 20.59
C LEU A 94 -11.34 -0.19 19.28
N THR A 95 -12.59 -0.66 19.32
CA THR A 95 -13.41 -0.83 18.11
C THR A 95 -13.67 0.51 17.41
N ARG A 96 -13.88 1.60 18.16
CA ARG A 96 -14.02 2.94 17.59
C ARG A 96 -12.71 3.45 16.99
N ALA A 97 -11.59 3.22 17.68
CA ALA A 97 -10.26 3.55 17.17
C ALA A 97 -9.93 2.76 15.89
N PHE A 98 -10.32 1.49 15.83
CA PHE A 98 -10.18 0.63 14.65
C PHE A 98 -10.92 1.22 13.43
N LEU A 99 -12.17 1.65 13.60
CA LEU A 99 -12.92 2.29 12.52
C LEU A 99 -12.23 3.57 12.04
N ALA A 100 -11.77 4.42 12.95
CA ALA A 100 -11.05 5.64 12.60
C ALA A 100 -9.72 5.37 11.88
N SER A 101 -8.95 4.38 12.35
CA SER A 101 -7.68 3.99 11.73
C SER A 101 -7.88 3.36 10.34
N ARG A 102 -8.93 2.55 10.17
CA ARG A 102 -9.30 2.00 8.86
C ARG A 102 -9.68 3.11 7.88
N ASP A 103 -10.45 4.11 8.33
CA ASP A 103 -10.84 5.23 7.49
C ASP A 103 -9.60 6.07 7.10
N ALA A 104 -8.65 6.30 8.03
CA ALA A 104 -7.38 6.95 7.74
C ALA A 104 -6.52 6.18 6.72
N LEU A 105 -6.50 4.84 6.79
CA LEU A 105 -5.82 4.00 5.80
C LEU A 105 -6.47 4.13 4.41
N GLU A 106 -7.80 4.17 4.34
CA GLU A 106 -8.50 4.38 3.07
C GLU A 106 -8.25 5.79 2.50
N ASP A 107 -8.15 6.82 3.35
CA ASP A 107 -7.77 8.17 2.93
C ASP A 107 -6.35 8.20 2.34
N ALA A 108 -5.38 7.53 2.98
CA ALA A 108 -4.02 7.41 2.45
C ALA A 108 -3.98 6.68 1.09
N LYS A 109 -4.82 5.65 0.91
CA LYS A 109 -4.97 4.96 -0.39
C LYS A 109 -5.63 5.83 -1.45
N ALA A 110 -6.62 6.65 -1.05
CA ALA A 110 -7.25 7.61 -1.95
C ALA A 110 -6.26 8.66 -2.42
N GLU A 111 -5.44 9.21 -1.51
CA GLU A 111 -4.37 10.16 -1.82
C GLU A 111 -3.44 9.59 -2.91
N LEU A 112 -2.94 8.35 -2.71
CA LEU A 112 -2.09 7.65 -3.68
C LEU A 112 -2.77 7.46 -5.04
N ARG A 113 -4.04 7.05 -5.04
CA ARG A 113 -4.82 6.85 -6.25
C ARG A 113 -4.93 8.14 -7.04
N ASP A 114 -5.22 9.25 -6.37
CA ASP A 114 -5.34 10.56 -6.98
C ASP A 114 -4.00 11.03 -7.55
N HIS A 115 -2.90 10.86 -6.80
CA HIS A 115 -1.57 11.20 -7.29
C HIS A 115 -1.17 10.40 -8.53
N LEU A 116 -1.45 9.09 -8.54
CA LEU A 116 -1.11 8.19 -9.65
C LEU A 116 -2.08 8.29 -10.85
N SER A 117 -3.26 8.87 -10.64
CA SER A 117 -4.24 9.13 -11.70
C SER A 117 -4.11 10.52 -12.32
N LYS A 118 -3.31 11.42 -11.73
CA LYS A 118 -2.95 12.68 -12.38
C LYS A 118 -2.29 12.34 -13.72
N PRO A 119 -2.74 12.93 -14.84
CA PRO A 119 -2.00 12.78 -16.08
C PRO A 119 -0.57 13.22 -15.79
N LEU A 120 0.39 12.31 -15.96
CA LEU A 120 1.80 12.68 -16.03
C LEU A 120 1.82 13.85 -17.02
N LEU A 121 2.13 15.05 -16.54
CA LEU A 121 2.34 16.20 -17.40
C LEU A 121 3.53 15.81 -18.29
N ILE A 122 3.22 15.25 -19.45
CA ILE A 122 4.17 15.11 -20.53
C ILE A 122 4.53 16.54 -20.84
N ASN A 123 5.75 16.96 -20.46
CA ASN A 123 6.30 18.24 -20.86
C ASN A 123 5.95 18.46 -22.33
N GLU A 124 5.28 19.57 -22.64
CA GLU A 124 4.77 19.93 -23.98
C GLU A 124 5.88 20.05 -25.05
N GLU A 125 7.13 19.73 -24.73
CA GLU A 125 8.28 19.83 -25.63
C GLU A 125 8.42 18.67 -26.64
N TYR A 126 7.58 17.62 -26.58
CA TYR A 126 7.65 16.51 -27.54
C TYR A 126 6.64 16.55 -28.72
N VAL A 127 5.87 17.63 -28.88
CA VAL A 127 4.94 17.76 -30.04
C VAL A 127 5.52 18.62 -31.18
N GLN A 128 6.66 19.29 -31.01
CA GLN A 128 7.18 20.25 -32.00
C GLN A 128 8.21 19.71 -33.01
N THR A 129 8.53 18.42 -33.06
CA THR A 129 9.58 17.89 -33.97
C THR A 129 9.13 16.89 -35.03
N GLN A 130 7.82 16.66 -35.20
CA GLN A 130 7.30 15.89 -36.34
C GLN A 130 6.32 16.71 -37.16
N GLY A 131 6.85 17.66 -37.93
CA GLY A 131 6.04 18.51 -38.80
C GLY A 131 6.84 19.38 -39.75
N ARG A 132 8.00 18.92 -40.25
CA ARG A 132 8.67 19.57 -41.37
C ARG A 132 9.70 18.64 -42.01
N ASN A 133 9.27 17.87 -43.00
CA ASN A 133 10.10 17.45 -44.14
C ASN A 133 9.19 16.81 -45.18
N ASP A 134 8.51 17.66 -45.94
CA ASP A 134 8.02 17.38 -47.29
C ASP A 134 8.33 18.63 -48.13
N VAL A 135 9.53 18.67 -48.73
CA VAL A 135 9.86 19.24 -50.06
C VAL A 135 11.09 18.51 -50.58
#